data_AF-A0A6J6X085-F1
#
_entry.id   AF-A0A6J6X085-F1
#
_cell.length_a   1.000
_cell.length_b   1.000
_cell.length_c   1.000
_cell.angle_alpha   90.00
_cell.angle_beta   90.00
_cell.angle_gamma   90.00
#
_symmetry.space_group_name_H-M   'P 1'
#
loop_
_entity.id
_entity.type
_entity.pdbx_description
1 polymer ?
#
loop_
_entity_poly.entity_id
_entity_poly.type
_entity_poly.pdbx_seq_one_letter_code
_entity_poly.pdbx_strand_id
1 'polypeptide(L)'
;METLVYKLEKAADQIGARTLVLGGGVAANSRLRARVAEVAEKSGRRALLPRHDLCTDNGAMIAAAAHFRLISDGPTSLDDGATPGLILPTIG
;
A
#
# COMPACT_ATOMS: atom_id res chain seq x y z
N MET A 1 -5.53 -2.59 16.44
CA MET A 1 -4.81 -3.54 15.57
C MET A 1 -5.74 -4.62 15.03
N GLU A 2 -6.47 -5.36 15.88
CA GLU A 2 -7.47 -6.35 15.42
C GLU A 2 -8.50 -5.76 14.44
N THR A 3 -8.96 -4.53 14.67
CA THR A 3 -9.87 -3.84 13.73
C THR A 3 -9.27 -3.63 12.34
N LEU A 4 -7.96 -3.40 12.22
CA LEU A 4 -7.30 -3.18 10.93
C LEU A 4 -7.18 -4.51 10.16
N VAL A 5 -6.79 -5.57 10.86
CA VAL A 5 -6.67 -6.92 10.28
C VAL A 5 -8.04 -7.43 9.82
N TYR A 6 -9.06 -7.29 10.67
CA TYR A 6 -10.44 -7.65 10.32
C TYR A 6 -10.96 -6.89 9.09
N LYS A 7 -10.73 -5.58 9.02
CA LYS A 7 -11.15 -4.77 7.85
C LYS A 7 -10.39 -5.15 6.58
N LEU A 8 -9.09 -5.46 6.70
CA LEU A 8 -8.26 -5.93 5.59
C LEU A 8 -8.77 -7.25 5.02
N GLU A 9 -9.07 -8.23 5.87
CA GLU A 9 -9.65 -9.52 5.46
C GLU A 9 -10.99 -9.33 4.77
N LYS A 10 -11.89 -8.57 5.40
CA LYS A 10 -13.22 -8.30 4.84
C LYS A 10 -13.13 -7.65 3.46
N ALA A 11 -12.26 -6.65 3.29
CA ALA A 11 -12.06 -6.00 2.01
C ALA A 11 -11.46 -6.96 0.97
N ALA A 12 -10.50 -7.80 1.38
CA ALA A 12 -9.88 -8.79 0.51
C ALA A 12 -10.89 -9.87 0.05
N ASP A 13 -11.81 -10.28 0.91
CA ASP A 13 -12.89 -11.20 0.56
C ASP A 13 -13.87 -10.55 -0.42
N GLN A 14 -14.26 -9.30 -0.18
CA GLN A 14 -15.23 -8.57 -1.02
C GLN A 14 -14.81 -8.43 -2.48
N ILE A 15 -13.51 -8.21 -2.74
CA ILE A 15 -12.98 -8.03 -4.10
C ILE A 15 -12.24 -9.26 -4.64
N GLY A 16 -12.22 -10.37 -3.89
CA GLY A 16 -11.47 -11.57 -4.27
C GLY A 16 -9.96 -11.34 -4.37
N ALA A 17 -9.39 -10.46 -3.53
CA ALA A 17 -7.96 -10.16 -3.55
C ALA A 17 -7.13 -11.40 -3.19
N ARG A 18 -6.09 -11.65 -3.98
CA ARG A 18 -5.13 -12.75 -3.76
C ARG A 18 -3.90 -12.34 -2.95
N THR A 19 -3.76 -11.04 -2.67
CA THR A 19 -2.57 -10.47 -2.05
C THR A 19 -2.95 -9.35 -1.10
N LEU A 20 -2.42 -9.42 0.12
CA LEU A 20 -2.53 -8.40 1.16
C LEU A 20 -1.23 -7.61 1.18
N VAL A 21 -1.32 -6.29 1.19
CA VAL A 21 -0.15 -5.39 1.19
C VAL A 21 -0.25 -4.44 2.37
N LEU A 22 0.85 -4.25 3.09
CA LEU A 22 0.98 -3.20 4.10
C LEU A 22 1.91 -2.09 3.60
N GLY A 23 1.47 -0.84 3.75
CA GLY A 23 2.24 0.36 3.44
C GLY A 23 2.01 1.49 4.45
N GLY A 24 2.82 2.54 4.36
CA GLY A 24 2.80 3.67 5.28
C GLY A 24 3.48 3.40 6.62
N GLY A 25 3.72 4.44 7.43
CA GLY A 25 4.52 4.33 8.66
C GLY A 25 4.01 3.29 9.68
N VAL A 26 2.69 3.06 9.73
CA VAL A 26 2.08 2.03 10.60
C VAL A 26 2.48 0.61 10.18
N ALA A 27 2.84 0.38 8.92
CA ALA A 27 3.35 -0.91 8.42
C ALA A 27 4.71 -1.30 9.01
N ALA A 28 5.43 -0.38 9.65
CA ALA A 28 6.66 -0.70 10.40
C ALA A 28 6.37 -1.40 11.74
N ASN A 29 5.10 -1.47 12.19
CA ASN A 29 4.74 -2.13 13.44
C ASN A 29 4.90 -3.66 13.32
N SER A 30 5.84 -4.23 14.08
CA SER A 30 6.17 -5.66 14.04
C SER A 30 4.98 -6.57 14.37
N ARG A 31 4.15 -6.18 15.34
CA ARG A 31 2.96 -6.96 15.74
C ARG A 31 1.92 -6.99 14.62
N LEU A 32 1.66 -5.85 13.96
CA LEU A 32 0.74 -5.80 12.82
C LEU A 32 1.24 -6.67 11.66
N ARG A 33 2.54 -6.59 11.34
CA ARG A 33 3.16 -7.40 10.28
C ARG A 33 2.98 -8.90 10.53
N ALA A 34 3.24 -9.36 11.76
CA ALA A 34 3.05 -10.75 12.13
C ALA A 34 1.59 -11.21 11.96
N ARG A 35 0.62 -10.38 12.38
CA ARG A 35 -0.81 -10.72 12.27
C ARG A 35 -1.30 -10.77 10.82
N VAL A 36 -0.84 -9.86 9.96
CA VAL A 36 -1.20 -9.90 8.52
C VAL A 36 -0.57 -11.09 7.82
N ALA A 37 0.65 -11.47 8.18
CA ALA A 37 1.28 -12.68 7.64
C ALA A 37 0.48 -13.94 8.01
N GLU A 38 0.11 -14.09 9.28
CA GLU A 38 -0.69 -15.22 9.78
C GLU A 38 -2.04 -15.33 9.07
N VAL A 39 -2.73 -14.20 8.90
CA VAL A 39 -4.02 -14.15 8.21
C VAL A 39 -3.92 -14.45 6.72
N ALA A 40 -2.86 -13.94 6.06
CA ALA A 40 -2.62 -14.24 4.66
C ALA A 40 -2.40 -15.75 4.48
N GLU A 41 -1.58 -16.37 5.33
CA GLU A 41 -1.32 -17.81 5.33
C GLU A 41 -2.62 -18.61 5.54
N LYS A 42 -3.40 -18.29 6.58
CA LYS A 42 -4.67 -18.97 6.89
C LYS A 42 -5.70 -18.88 5.76
N SER A 43 -5.68 -17.78 5.02
CA SER A 43 -6.62 -17.55 3.91
C SER A 43 -6.06 -17.94 2.53
N GLY A 44 -4.87 -18.56 2.46
CA GLY A 44 -4.24 -18.94 1.19
C GLY A 44 -3.84 -17.75 0.31
N ARG A 45 -3.66 -16.57 0.90
CA ARG A 45 -3.27 -15.33 0.24
C ARG A 45 -1.78 -15.04 0.41
N ARG A 46 -1.24 -14.21 -0.47
CA ARG A 46 0.13 -13.68 -0.33
C ARG A 46 0.13 -12.45 0.57
N ALA A 47 1.17 -12.28 1.39
CA ALA A 47 1.44 -11.04 2.11
C ALA A 47 2.67 -10.34 1.51
N LEU A 48 2.55 -9.05 1.18
CA LEU A 48 3.68 -8.20 0.80
C LEU A 48 3.96 -7.21 1.93
N LEU A 49 5.07 -7.43 2.63
CA LEU A 49 5.47 -6.67 3.81
C LEU A 49 6.83 -6.00 3.53
N PRO A 50 6.87 -4.72 3.12
CA PRO A 50 8.11 -4.03 2.74
C PRO A 50 9.06 -3.90 3.93
N ARG A 51 10.37 -3.84 3.68
CA ARG A 51 11.39 -3.61 4.72
C ARG A 51 11.05 -2.36 5.55
N HIS A 52 11.41 -2.33 6.82
CA HIS A 52 11.01 -1.24 7.73
C HIS A 52 11.45 0.15 7.25
N ASP A 53 12.64 0.26 6.67
CA ASP A 53 13.19 1.49 6.08
C ASP A 53 12.43 1.99 4.85
N LEU A 54 11.62 1.13 4.23
CA LEU A 54 10.76 1.45 3.09
C LEU A 54 9.30 1.71 3.49
N CYS A 55 8.92 1.51 4.77
CA CYS A 55 7.55 1.71 5.22
C CYS A 55 7.20 3.19 5.45
N THR A 56 8.17 4.00 5.90
CA THR A 56 7.99 5.44 6.16
C THR A 56 8.24 6.27 4.91
N ASP A 57 7.79 7.52 4.91
CA ASP A 57 7.99 8.45 3.79
C ASP A 57 9.47 8.56 3.43
N ASN A 58 9.80 8.26 2.17
CA ASN A 58 11.18 8.24 1.68
C ASN A 58 11.26 8.60 0.18
N GLY A 59 12.44 8.97 -0.31
CA GLY A 59 12.62 9.31 -1.72
C GLY A 59 12.42 8.13 -2.68
N ALA A 60 12.66 6.89 -2.22
CA ALA A 60 12.54 5.71 -3.07
C ALA A 60 11.08 5.41 -3.45
N MET A 61 10.11 5.61 -2.56
CA MET A 61 8.70 5.44 -2.90
C MET A 61 8.24 6.46 -3.95
N ILE A 62 8.73 7.70 -3.87
CA ILE A 62 8.44 8.76 -4.84
C ILE A 62 9.05 8.42 -6.20
N ALA A 63 10.32 8.00 -6.23
CA ALA A 63 10.99 7.59 -7.45
C ALA A 63 10.30 6.41 -8.13
N ALA A 64 9.88 5.40 -7.36
CA ALA A 64 9.15 4.25 -7.89
C ALA A 64 7.78 4.65 -8.47
N ALA A 65 6.99 5.44 -7.74
CA ALA A 65 5.69 5.91 -8.22
C ALA A 65 5.84 6.78 -9.48
N ALA A 66 6.84 7.69 -9.51
CA ALA A 66 7.12 8.54 -10.66
C ALA A 66 7.54 7.73 -11.89
N HIS A 67 8.34 6.67 -11.72
CA HIS A 67 8.74 5.79 -12.82
C HIS A 67 7.51 5.12 -13.47
N PHE A 68 6.64 4.51 -12.67
CA PHE A 68 5.43 3.87 -13.21
C PHE A 68 4.46 4.89 -13.84
N ARG A 69 4.28 6.06 -13.21
CA ARG A 69 3.45 7.12 -13.76
C ARG A 69 4.00 7.67 -15.08
N LEU A 70 5.32 7.89 -15.18
CA LEU A 70 5.94 8.35 -16.42
C LEU A 70 5.72 7.38 -17.58
N ILE A 71 5.79 6.06 -17.30
CA ILE A 71 5.53 5.03 -18.31
C ILE A 71 4.05 5.00 -18.72
N SER A 72 3.13 5.18 -17.78
CA SER A 72 1.68 5.11 -18.02
C SER A 72 1.12 6.38 -18.66
N ASP A 73 1.44 7.55 -18.09
CA ASP A 73 0.75 8.81 -18.32
C ASP A 73 1.65 9.85 -19.02
N GLY A 74 2.95 9.57 -19.14
CA GLY A 74 3.95 10.51 -19.66
C GLY A 74 4.44 11.55 -18.63
N PRO A 75 5.26 12.53 -19.07
CA PRO A 75 5.80 13.55 -18.19
C PRO A 75 4.72 14.57 -17.78
N THR A 76 4.82 15.08 -16.56
CA THR A 76 4.03 16.25 -16.12
C THR A 76 4.52 17.53 -16.80
N SER A 77 3.64 18.50 -17.04
CA SER A 77 4.02 19.84 -17.50
C SER A 77 4.96 20.53 -16.50
N LEU A 78 5.86 21.38 -17.01
CA LEU A 78 6.73 22.21 -16.18
C LEU A 78 5.97 23.34 -15.47
N ASP A 79 4.78 23.69 -15.96
CA ASP A 79 3.90 24.68 -15.34
C ASP A 79 3.05 24.11 -14.19
N ASP A 80 3.17 22.81 -13.93
CA ASP A 80 2.35 22.12 -12.93
C ASP A 80 2.87 22.34 -11.50
N GLY A 81 1.95 22.40 -10.54
CA GLY A 81 2.22 22.77 -9.15
C GLY A 81 1.94 21.66 -8.14
N ALA A 82 2.21 21.93 -6.86
CA ALA A 82 1.79 21.03 -5.79
C ALA A 82 0.27 21.11 -5.60
N THR A 83 -0.39 19.95 -5.41
CA THR A 83 -1.82 19.86 -5.07
C THR A 83 -1.99 19.35 -3.63
N PRO A 84 -2.15 20.25 -2.63
CA PRO A 84 -2.53 19.84 -1.28
C PRO A 84 -3.88 19.12 -1.28
N GLY A 85 -3.99 18.01 -0.55
CA GLY A 85 -5.23 17.25 -0.46
C GLY A 85 -5.57 16.45 -1.73
N LEU A 86 -4.56 16.14 -2.56
CA LEU A 86 -4.73 15.24 -3.70
C LEU A 86 -5.37 13.91 -3.25
N ILE A 87 -6.52 13.59 -3.82
CA ILE A 87 -7.27 12.37 -3.51
C ILE A 87 -6.83 11.26 -4.46
N LEU A 88 -6.51 10.10 -3.89
CA LEU A 88 -6.26 8.90 -4.68
C LEU A 88 -7.59 8.37 -5.24
N PRO A 89 -7.67 8.07 -6.55
CA PRO A 89 -8.85 7.43 -7.11
C PRO A 89 -9.03 6.06 -6.44
N THR A 90 -10.13 5.89 -5.71
CA THR A 90 -10.50 4.60 -5.10
C THR A 90 -11.34 3.79 -6.07
N ILE A 91 -11.13 2.48 -6.10
CA ILE A 91 -12.02 1.55 -6.79
C ILE A 91 -13.35 1.56 -6.03
N GLY A 92 -14.43 2.01 -6.68
CA GLY A 92 -15.80 2.01 -6.15
C GLY A 92 -16.50 0.68 -6.35
#